data_AF-A0A1H1KGW3-F1
#
_entry.id   AF-A0A1H1KGW3-F1
#
_cell.length_a   1.000
_cell.length_b   1.000
_cell.length_c   1.000
_cell.angle_alpha   90.00
_cell.angle_beta   90.00
_cell.angle_gamma   90.00
#
_symmetry.space_group_name_H-M   'P 1'
#
loop_
_entity.id
_entity.type
_entity.pdbx_description
1 polymer ?
#
loop_
_entity_poly.entity_id
_entity_poly.type
_entity_poly.pdbx_seq_one_letter_code
_entity_poly.pdbx_strand_id
1 'polypeptide(L)'
;MGRIGEGVLIGRCVRGLQFPFAIEAHVIDRMHALACRPGEAPVPMPIRGMRYVPALRRFDYLMQQRTGARQALCRILPADATAASIAQLLALEVFGRPDAEWNRVQAARALDIDPHELSVKLFREGSALTEIVRTQRLMRAFVEIAAGRMSALASMNHAGFGSAARLRAFFHARFGFCVDALIVTPRPSRSR
;
A
#
# COMPACT_ATOMS: atom_id res chain seq x y z
N MET A 1 10.58 14.98 4.29
CA MET A 1 9.45 14.04 4.40
C MET A 1 8.44 14.38 3.30
N GLY A 2 8.43 13.61 2.21
CA GLY A 2 7.60 13.92 1.02
C GLY A 2 6.12 13.70 1.30
N ARG A 3 5.25 14.55 0.75
CA ARG A 3 3.79 14.43 0.87
C ARG A 3 3.35 13.04 0.41
N ILE A 4 2.96 12.19 1.36
CA ILE A 4 2.37 10.89 1.07
C ILE A 4 1.01 11.18 0.43
N GLY A 5 0.91 10.91 -0.88
CA GLY A 5 -0.18 11.39 -1.71
C GLY A 5 -1.54 10.80 -1.33
N GLU A 6 -2.58 11.64 -1.38
CA GLU A 6 -3.97 11.20 -1.40
C GLU A 6 -4.15 10.21 -2.57
N GLY A 7 -4.53 8.97 -2.26
CA GLY A 7 -4.87 7.95 -3.24
C GLY A 7 -6.38 7.80 -3.35
N VAL A 8 -6.87 7.66 -4.58
CA VAL A 8 -8.27 7.36 -4.88
C VAL A 8 -8.34 5.92 -5.40
N LEU A 9 -9.10 5.06 -4.72
CA LEU A 9 -9.32 3.68 -5.17
C LEU A 9 -10.68 3.55 -5.81
N ILE A 10 -10.71 3.20 -7.11
CA ILE A 10 -11.94 3.04 -7.87
C ILE A 10 -12.12 1.59 -8.33
N GLY A 11 -13.27 1.02 -7.95
CA GLY A 11 -13.91 -0.06 -8.69
C GLY A 11 -13.16 -1.38 -8.72
N ARG A 12 -13.08 -2.06 -7.56
CA ARG A 12 -13.07 -3.54 -7.36
C ARG A 12 -12.60 -3.86 -5.93
N CYS A 13 -12.77 -5.12 -5.54
CA CYS A 13 -12.10 -5.67 -4.37
C CYS A 13 -10.58 -5.57 -4.55
N VAL A 14 -9.89 -4.81 -3.69
CA VAL A 14 -8.43 -4.73 -3.63
C VAL A 14 -7.95 -5.51 -2.43
N ARG A 15 -7.31 -6.66 -2.66
CA ARG A 15 -6.85 -7.53 -1.57
C ARG A 15 -5.44 -7.20 -1.13
N GLY A 16 -5.14 -7.41 0.14
CA GLY A 16 -3.77 -7.42 0.62
C GLY A 16 -3.07 -6.07 0.53
N LEU A 17 -3.75 -4.97 0.81
CA LEU A 17 -3.08 -3.71 1.06
C LEU A 17 -2.32 -3.78 2.39
N GLN A 18 -1.14 -3.18 2.47
CA GLN A 18 -0.30 -3.19 3.68
C GLN A 18 0.71 -2.04 3.67
N PHE A 19 0.29 -0.88 4.19
CA PHE A 19 1.10 0.34 4.20
C PHE A 19 2.13 0.35 5.34
N PRO A 20 3.26 1.06 5.17
CA PRO A 20 4.29 1.18 6.21
C PRO A 20 3.93 2.22 7.29
N PHE A 21 2.82 2.93 7.11
CA PHE A 21 2.25 3.89 8.04
C PHE A 21 0.80 3.50 8.32
N ALA A 22 0.30 3.96 9.46
CA ALA A 22 -1.12 3.84 9.74
C ALA A 22 -1.92 4.67 8.74
N ILE A 23 -3.10 4.19 8.38
CA ILE A 23 -3.98 4.90 7.45
C ILE A 23 -5.37 5.11 8.02
N GLU A 24 -6.00 6.18 7.57
CA GLU A 24 -7.45 6.33 7.62
C GLU A 24 -8.03 6.11 6.23
N ALA A 25 -8.91 5.12 6.12
CA ALA A 25 -9.72 4.90 4.93
C ALA A 25 -11.04 5.65 5.08
N HIS A 26 -11.21 6.70 4.28
CA HIS A 26 -12.43 7.52 4.24
C HIS A 26 -13.29 7.11 3.06
N VAL A 27 -14.52 6.69 3.36
CA VAL A 27 -15.55 6.40 2.36
C VAL A 27 -16.17 7.70 1.87
N ILE A 28 -15.91 8.07 0.63
CA ILE A 28 -16.45 9.31 0.06
C ILE A 28 -17.83 9.10 -0.55
N ASP A 29 -18.06 7.96 -1.22
CA ASP A 29 -19.33 7.63 -1.84
C ASP A 29 -19.68 6.13 -1.67
N ARG A 30 -20.96 5.82 -1.47
CA ARG A 30 -21.58 4.48 -1.30
C ARG A 30 -21.10 3.67 -0.08
N MET A 31 -21.70 2.49 0.11
CA MET A 31 -21.32 1.53 1.16
C MET A 31 -20.09 0.72 0.74
N HIS A 32 -19.10 0.64 1.63
CA HIS A 32 -17.89 -0.17 1.43
C HIS A 32 -17.76 -1.18 2.55
N ALA A 33 -16.80 -2.08 2.45
CA ALA A 33 -16.39 -2.89 3.57
C ALA A 33 -14.87 -3.06 3.60
N LEU A 34 -14.33 -3.15 4.81
CA LEU A 34 -12.92 -3.48 5.06
C LEU A 34 -12.85 -4.83 5.77
N ALA A 35 -12.03 -5.74 5.26
CA ALA A 35 -11.66 -6.97 5.97
C ALA A 35 -10.19 -6.87 6.39
N CYS A 36 -9.93 -6.85 7.69
CA CYS A 36 -8.57 -6.65 8.23
C CYS A 36 -7.80 -7.97 8.41
N ARG A 37 -8.39 -9.10 8.03
CA ARG A 37 -7.77 -10.43 7.99
C ARG A 37 -8.37 -11.27 6.85
N PRO A 38 -7.58 -12.17 6.24
CA PRO A 38 -8.13 -13.20 5.37
C PRO A 38 -9.19 -14.02 6.12
N GLY A 39 -10.39 -14.14 5.54
CA GLY A 39 -11.52 -14.88 6.13
C GLY A 39 -12.33 -14.13 7.20
N GLU A 40 -11.93 -12.92 7.59
CA GLU A 40 -12.76 -12.06 8.45
C GLU A 40 -13.95 -11.52 7.67
N ALA A 41 -15.12 -11.49 8.30
CA ALA A 41 -16.30 -10.88 7.72
C ALA A 41 -16.00 -9.40 7.41
N PRO A 42 -16.23 -8.95 6.17
CA PRO A 42 -15.99 -7.56 5.82
C PRO A 42 -16.88 -6.65 6.66
N VAL A 43 -16.28 -5.71 7.38
CA VAL A 43 -17.05 -4.78 8.20
C VAL A 43 -17.56 -3.65 7.31
N PRO A 44 -18.88 -3.48 7.18
CA PRO A 44 -19.44 -2.41 6.37
C PRO A 44 -19.05 -1.06 6.95
N MET A 45 -18.70 -0.14 6.04
CA MET A 45 -18.41 1.25 6.33
C MET A 45 -19.53 2.10 5.73
N PRO A 46 -20.20 2.94 6.54
CA PRO A 46 -21.22 3.84 6.04
C PRO A 46 -20.62 4.89 5.10
N ILE A 47 -21.48 5.55 4.32
CA ILE A 47 -21.10 6.73 3.53
C ILE A 47 -20.55 7.80 4.49
N ARG A 48 -19.39 8.42 4.17
CA ARG A 48 -18.63 9.31 5.06
C ARG A 48 -18.04 8.63 6.31
N GLY A 49 -18.07 7.30 6.36
CA GLY A 49 -17.39 6.52 7.39
C GLY A 49 -15.87 6.61 7.25
N MET A 50 -15.20 6.58 8.38
CA MET A 50 -13.74 6.52 8.47
C MET A 50 -13.35 5.25 9.24
N ARG A 51 -12.27 4.60 8.79
CA ARG A 51 -11.70 3.45 9.48
C ARG A 51 -10.19 3.55 9.54
N TYR A 52 -9.67 3.44 10.75
CA TYR A 52 -8.26 3.33 11.03
C TYR A 52 -7.74 1.93 10.70
N VAL A 53 -6.58 1.88 10.05
CA VAL A 53 -5.81 0.65 9.84
C VAL A 53 -4.38 0.88 10.33
N PRO A 54 -3.88 0.06 11.28
CA PRO A 54 -2.52 0.20 11.80
C PRO A 54 -1.45 0.00 10.71
N ALA A 55 -0.27 0.56 10.95
CA ALA A 55 0.91 0.33 10.10
C ALA A 55 1.21 -1.17 9.98
N LEU A 56 1.68 -1.58 8.80
CA LEU A 56 1.99 -2.96 8.42
C LEU A 56 0.82 -3.95 8.57
N ARG A 57 -0.39 -3.49 8.90
CA ARG A 57 -1.56 -4.36 8.93
C ARG A 57 -2.01 -4.65 7.51
N ARG A 58 -2.07 -5.93 7.16
CA ARG A 58 -2.69 -6.37 5.91
C ARG A 58 -4.21 -6.21 5.99
N PHE A 59 -4.83 -5.69 4.94
CA PHE A 59 -6.29 -5.60 4.84
C PHE A 59 -6.75 -5.72 3.38
N ASP A 60 -8.01 -6.12 3.20
CA ASP A 60 -8.71 -6.15 1.92
C ASP A 60 -9.75 -5.03 1.90
N TYR A 61 -9.76 -4.27 0.82
CA TYR A 61 -10.73 -3.23 0.54
C TYR A 61 -11.81 -3.77 -0.39
N LEU A 62 -13.05 -3.88 0.09
CA LEU A 62 -14.15 -4.46 -0.67
C LEU A 62 -15.21 -3.40 -0.98
N MET A 63 -15.54 -3.25 -2.26
CA MET A 63 -16.73 -2.51 -2.67
C MET A 63 -17.94 -3.47 -2.58
N GLN A 64 -18.97 -3.12 -1.80
CA GLN A 64 -20.20 -3.92 -1.76
C GLN A 64 -21.00 -3.68 -3.05
N GLN A 65 -21.13 -4.71 -3.89
CA GLN A 65 -21.77 -4.64 -5.21
C GLN A 65 -23.30 -4.44 -5.20
N ARG A 66 -23.95 -4.42 -4.03
CA ARG A 66 -25.42 -4.37 -3.92
C ARG A 66 -26.09 -3.15 -4.57
N THR A 67 -25.32 -2.12 -4.93
CA THR A 67 -25.84 -0.85 -5.46
C THR A 67 -25.72 -0.70 -6.98
N GLY A 68 -25.30 -1.73 -7.74
CA GLY A 68 -25.10 -1.60 -9.21
C GLY A 68 -23.97 -0.65 -9.62
N ALA A 69 -23.22 -0.17 -8.63
CA ALA A 69 -22.12 0.75 -8.73
C ALA A 69 -20.87 0.10 -9.36
N ARG A 70 -20.36 0.69 -10.44
CA ARG A 70 -19.10 0.25 -11.08
C ARG A 70 -17.84 0.85 -10.45
N GLN A 71 -18.01 1.88 -9.62
CA GLN A 71 -16.93 2.71 -9.08
C GLN A 71 -17.31 3.19 -7.68
N ALA A 72 -16.29 3.38 -6.84
CA ALA A 72 -16.43 3.94 -5.51
C ALA A 72 -15.15 4.69 -5.15
N LEU A 73 -15.19 5.60 -4.18
CA LEU A 73 -14.10 6.53 -3.90
C LEU A 73 -13.64 6.37 -2.45
N CYS A 74 -12.41 5.87 -2.27
CA CYS A 74 -11.72 5.82 -0.98
C CYS A 74 -10.61 6.86 -0.95
N ARG A 75 -10.49 7.63 0.14
CA ARG A 75 -9.29 8.42 0.41
C ARG A 75 -8.48 7.75 1.50
N ILE A 76 -7.23 7.47 1.20
CA ILE A 76 -6.24 6.92 2.14
C ILE A 76 -5.36 8.07 2.62
N LEU A 77 -5.39 8.35 3.93
CA LEU A 77 -4.58 9.37 4.58
C LEU A 77 -3.61 8.72 5.58
N PRO A 78 -2.36 9.18 5.70
CA PRO A 78 -1.50 8.79 6.81
C PRO A 78 -2.13 9.23 8.14
N ALA A 79 -2.06 8.38 9.16
CA ALA A 79 -2.44 8.70 10.53
C ALA A 79 -1.18 8.78 11.43
N ASP A 80 -1.32 9.45 12.58
CA ASP A 80 -0.24 9.53 13.56
C ASP A 80 0.18 8.14 14.04
N ALA A 81 1.49 7.92 14.12
CA ALA A 81 2.07 6.63 14.44
C ALA A 81 2.46 6.55 15.92
N THR A 82 2.18 5.40 16.54
CA THR A 82 2.81 4.97 17.80
C THR A 82 4.26 4.54 17.54
N ALA A 83 4.99 4.14 18.60
CA ALA A 83 6.36 3.64 18.52
C ALA A 83 6.56 2.65 17.34
N ALA A 84 7.52 2.96 16.46
CA ALA A 84 7.75 2.21 15.23
C ALA A 84 8.70 1.03 15.47
N SER A 85 8.33 -0.16 14.99
CA SER A 85 9.21 -1.32 14.97
C SER A 85 10.31 -1.17 13.91
N ILE A 86 11.36 -1.99 13.94
CA ILE A 86 12.41 -1.95 12.91
C ILE A 86 11.84 -2.32 11.54
N ALA A 87 10.95 -3.30 11.47
CA ALA A 87 10.26 -3.64 10.23
C ALA A 87 9.47 -2.45 9.69
N GLN A 88 8.81 -1.67 10.56
CA GLN A 88 8.07 -0.47 10.14
C GLN A 88 8.99 0.63 9.62
N LEU A 89 10.07 0.93 10.34
CA LEU A 89 11.06 1.93 9.93
C LEU A 89 11.68 1.55 8.58
N LEU A 90 12.10 0.29 8.43
CA LEU A 90 12.61 -0.22 7.15
C LEU A 90 11.55 -0.14 6.05
N ALA A 91 10.30 -0.45 6.35
CA ALA A 91 9.23 -0.40 5.38
C ALA A 91 8.96 1.04 4.89
N LEU A 92 9.06 2.03 5.77
CA LEU A 92 8.99 3.45 5.41
C LEU A 92 10.14 3.85 4.47
N GLU A 93 11.35 3.41 4.80
CA GLU A 93 12.54 3.69 3.99
C GLU A 93 12.44 3.08 2.57
N VAL A 94 12.03 1.82 2.46
CA VAL A 94 11.79 1.17 1.17
C VAL A 94 10.68 1.90 0.40
N PHE A 95 9.58 2.25 1.06
CA PHE A 95 8.46 2.93 0.41
C PHE A 95 8.84 4.32 -0.12
N GLY A 96 9.77 5.01 0.56
CA GLY A 96 10.32 6.29 0.15
C GLY A 96 11.32 6.20 -1.00
N ARG A 97 12.11 5.12 -1.06
CA ARG A 97 13.15 4.87 -2.07
C ARG A 97 12.99 3.47 -2.68
N PRO A 98 11.90 3.23 -3.44
CA PRO A 98 11.56 1.90 -3.93
C PRO A 98 12.57 1.35 -4.94
N ASP A 99 13.27 2.22 -5.65
CA ASP A 99 14.27 1.95 -6.68
C ASP A 99 15.64 1.57 -6.12
N ALA A 100 15.94 1.90 -4.86
CA ALA A 100 17.23 1.60 -4.25
C ALA A 100 17.53 0.08 -4.21
N GLU A 101 18.81 -0.28 -4.27
CA GLU A 101 19.30 -1.66 -4.19
C GLU A 101 19.26 -2.18 -2.75
N TRP A 102 18.07 -2.52 -2.29
CA TRP A 102 17.86 -3.01 -0.93
C TRP A 102 18.53 -4.37 -0.72
N ASN A 103 19.58 -4.34 0.09
CA ASN A 103 20.23 -5.50 0.70
C ASN A 103 20.42 -5.21 2.19
N ARG A 104 20.93 -6.20 2.94
CA ARG A 104 21.10 -6.07 4.40
C ARG A 104 21.97 -4.89 4.81
N VAL A 105 23.07 -4.63 4.09
CA VAL A 105 23.99 -3.53 4.39
C VAL A 105 23.31 -2.18 4.12
N GLN A 106 22.64 -2.04 2.98
CA GLN A 106 21.92 -0.83 2.62
C GLN A 106 20.74 -0.55 3.57
N ALA A 107 20.02 -1.59 3.97
CA ALA A 107 18.93 -1.50 4.93
C ALA A 107 19.43 -1.05 6.32
N ALA A 108 20.54 -1.61 6.78
CA ALA A 108 21.12 -1.27 8.08
C ALA A 108 21.65 0.18 8.08
N ARG A 109 22.34 0.59 7.00
CA ARG A 109 22.78 1.98 6.78
C ARG A 109 21.60 2.95 6.76
N ALA A 110 20.48 2.59 6.13
CA ALA A 110 19.30 3.45 6.09
C ALA A 110 18.67 3.70 7.47
N LEU A 111 18.89 2.78 8.42
CA LEU A 111 18.38 2.85 9.79
C LEU A 111 19.45 3.23 10.82
N ASP A 112 20.67 3.52 10.38
CA ASP A 112 21.84 3.81 11.23
C ASP A 112 22.09 2.75 12.33
N ILE A 113 22.02 1.48 11.94
CA ILE A 113 22.32 0.34 12.83
C ILE A 113 23.26 -0.66 12.17
N ASP A 114 23.80 -1.58 12.98
CA ASP A 114 24.64 -2.66 12.48
C ASP A 114 23.83 -3.71 11.66
N PRO A 115 24.38 -4.26 10.55
CA PRO A 115 23.71 -5.28 9.74
C PRO A 115 23.32 -6.56 10.48
N HIS A 116 24.10 -7.00 11.45
CA HIS A 116 23.78 -8.14 12.31
C HIS A 116 22.64 -7.77 13.26
N GLU A 117 22.70 -6.60 13.89
CA GLU A 117 21.62 -6.10 14.76
C GLU A 117 20.29 -5.99 14.00
N LEU A 118 20.30 -5.47 12.77
CA LEU A 118 19.12 -5.44 11.89
C LEU A 118 18.52 -6.85 11.71
N SER A 119 19.38 -7.85 11.45
CA SER A 119 18.92 -9.22 11.22
C SER A 119 18.27 -9.81 12.48
N VAL A 120 18.88 -9.58 13.64
CA VAL A 120 18.35 -10.02 14.94
C VAL A 120 17.00 -9.37 15.22
N LYS A 121 16.87 -8.05 14.99
CA LYS A 121 15.61 -7.34 15.24
C LYS A 121 14.50 -7.77 14.27
N LEU A 122 14.81 -7.90 12.98
CA LEU A 122 13.84 -8.42 11.99
C LEU A 122 13.39 -9.85 12.33
N PHE A 123 14.31 -10.71 12.74
CA PHE A 123 13.98 -12.07 13.16
C PHE A 123 13.06 -12.09 14.39
N ARG A 124 13.35 -11.28 15.42
CA ARG A 124 12.49 -11.12 16.61
C ARG A 124 11.09 -10.61 16.25
N GLU A 125 11.00 -9.74 15.25
CA GLU A 125 9.73 -9.22 14.72
C GLU A 125 9.06 -10.17 13.71
N GLY A 126 9.59 -11.38 13.49
CA GLY A 126 9.04 -12.36 12.55
C GLY A 126 8.98 -11.86 11.10
N SER A 127 9.86 -10.93 10.74
CA SER A 127 9.84 -10.20 9.49
C SER A 127 11.05 -10.53 8.62
N ALA A 128 10.84 -10.69 7.31
CA ALA A 128 11.92 -10.90 6.35
C ALA A 128 12.19 -9.63 5.54
N LEU A 129 13.47 -9.23 5.43
CA LEU A 129 13.89 -8.08 4.61
C LEU A 129 13.35 -8.17 3.18
N THR A 130 13.46 -9.34 2.55
CA THR A 130 13.01 -9.57 1.16
C THR A 130 11.50 -9.39 1.02
N GLU A 131 10.72 -9.79 2.02
CA GLU A 131 9.27 -9.61 2.03
C GLU A 131 8.88 -8.14 2.22
N ILE A 132 9.54 -7.43 3.16
CA ILE A 132 9.34 -6.00 3.36
C ILE A 132 9.64 -5.25 2.06
N VAL A 133 10.82 -5.48 1.48
CA VAL A 133 11.26 -4.81 0.25
C VAL A 133 10.25 -5.01 -0.87
N ARG A 134 9.87 -6.26 -1.14
CA ARG A 134 8.92 -6.63 -2.18
C ARG A 134 7.54 -6.00 -1.94
N THR A 135 7.05 -6.07 -0.70
CA THR A 135 5.71 -5.57 -0.35
C THR A 135 5.66 -4.05 -0.49
N GLN A 136 6.66 -3.33 0.02
CA GLN A 136 6.65 -1.88 0.00
C GLN A 136 6.92 -1.29 -1.38
N ARG A 137 7.76 -1.93 -2.20
CA ARG A 137 7.88 -1.61 -3.64
C ARG A 137 6.53 -1.74 -4.35
N LEU A 138 5.79 -2.82 -4.06
CA LEU A 138 4.47 -3.05 -4.65
C LEU A 138 3.43 -2.05 -4.14
N MET A 139 3.44 -1.70 -2.85
CA MET A 139 2.54 -0.67 -2.29
C MET A 139 2.84 0.71 -2.88
N ARG A 140 4.11 1.04 -3.05
CA ARG A 140 4.53 2.30 -3.67
C ARG A 140 4.06 2.37 -5.12
N ALA A 141 4.29 1.30 -5.89
CA ALA A 141 3.78 1.18 -7.25
C ALA A 141 2.26 1.37 -7.30
N PHE A 142 1.52 0.68 -6.44
CA PHE A 142 0.08 0.80 -6.33
C PHE A 142 -0.38 2.24 -6.08
N VAL A 143 0.24 2.95 -5.13
CA VAL A 143 -0.11 4.34 -4.80
C VAL A 143 0.20 5.30 -5.96
N GLU A 144 1.33 5.14 -6.62
CA GLU A 144 1.71 5.99 -7.76
C GLU A 144 0.78 5.80 -8.96
N ILE A 145 0.40 4.55 -9.26
CA ILE A 145 -0.54 4.24 -10.35
C ILE A 145 -1.94 4.72 -9.95
N ALA A 146 -2.43 4.40 -8.74
CA ALA A 146 -3.76 4.81 -8.29
C ALA A 146 -3.93 6.34 -8.26
N ALA A 147 -2.86 7.08 -7.94
CA ALA A 147 -2.87 8.53 -7.95
C ALA A 147 -2.68 9.15 -9.36
N GLY A 148 -2.50 8.33 -10.40
CA GLY A 148 -2.25 8.79 -11.76
C GLY A 148 -0.92 9.46 -11.99
N ARG A 149 0.02 9.32 -11.05
CA ARG A 149 1.35 9.93 -11.14
C ARG A 149 2.28 9.14 -12.04
N MET A 150 1.99 7.84 -12.22
CA MET A 150 2.79 6.96 -13.06
C MET A 150 1.91 5.99 -13.84
N SER A 151 2.29 5.70 -15.08
CA SER A 151 1.75 4.55 -15.79
C SER A 151 2.24 3.24 -15.14
N ALA A 152 1.51 2.14 -15.38
CA ALA A 152 1.95 0.82 -14.94
C ALA A 152 3.37 0.49 -15.45
N LEU A 153 3.70 0.91 -16.68
CA LEU A 153 5.02 0.75 -17.28
C LEU A 153 6.10 1.56 -16.55
N ALA A 154 5.85 2.85 -16.29
CA ALA A 154 6.81 3.70 -15.59
C ALA A 154 7.05 3.22 -14.14
N SER A 155 6.01 2.69 -13.50
CA SER A 155 6.09 2.14 -12.14
C SER A 155 7.02 0.93 -12.03
N MET A 156 7.20 0.14 -13.10
CA MET A 156 8.10 -1.02 -13.10
C MET A 156 9.56 -0.64 -12.84
N ASN A 157 10.03 0.36 -13.61
CA ASN A 157 11.41 0.84 -13.52
C ASN A 157 11.64 1.49 -12.16
N HIS A 158 10.66 2.25 -11.68
CA HIS A 158 10.77 2.94 -10.40
C HIS A 158 10.61 2.01 -9.19
N ALA A 159 9.88 0.91 -9.30
CA ALA A 159 9.68 -0.03 -8.20
C ALA A 159 10.67 -1.21 -8.21
N GLY A 160 11.65 -1.22 -9.13
CA GLY A 160 12.72 -2.21 -9.17
C GLY A 160 12.26 -3.64 -9.48
N PHE A 161 11.14 -3.81 -10.18
CA PHE A 161 10.70 -5.11 -10.72
C PHE A 161 11.29 -5.24 -12.11
N GLY A 162 12.41 -5.98 -12.26
CA GLY A 162 13.17 -6.07 -13.52
C GLY A 162 12.42 -6.54 -14.78
N SER A 163 11.11 -6.78 -14.73
CA SER A 163 10.25 -6.91 -15.91
C SER A 163 8.77 -6.60 -15.64
N ALA A 164 8.04 -6.22 -16.70
CA ALA A 164 6.60 -5.97 -16.67
C ALA A 164 5.78 -7.20 -16.27
N ALA A 165 6.14 -8.36 -16.82
CA ALA A 165 5.48 -9.63 -16.50
C ALA A 165 5.60 -9.96 -15.01
N ARG A 166 6.76 -9.67 -14.40
CA ARG A 166 6.99 -9.91 -12.98
C ARG A 166 6.15 -8.96 -12.11
N LEU A 167 6.08 -7.68 -12.47
CA LEU A 167 5.19 -6.73 -11.79
C LEU A 167 3.73 -7.20 -11.88
N ARG A 168 3.23 -7.51 -13.09
CA ARG A 168 1.85 -7.98 -13.31
C ARG A 168 1.53 -9.24 -12.51
N ALA A 169 2.44 -10.21 -12.51
CA ALA A 169 2.27 -11.45 -11.74
C ALA A 169 2.20 -11.17 -10.22
N PHE A 170 3.10 -10.33 -9.68
CA PHE A 170 3.04 -9.97 -8.26
C PHE A 170 1.81 -9.12 -7.91
N PHE A 171 1.45 -8.18 -8.77
CA PHE A 171 0.28 -7.33 -8.59
C PHE A 171 -1.00 -8.18 -8.57
N HIS A 172 -1.14 -9.08 -9.55
CA HIS A 172 -2.26 -10.01 -9.60
C HIS A 172 -2.30 -10.96 -8.40
N ALA A 173 -1.16 -11.57 -8.04
CA ALA A 173 -1.07 -12.46 -6.88
C ALA A 173 -1.40 -11.74 -5.56
N ARG A 174 -1.02 -10.45 -5.43
CA ARG A 174 -1.28 -9.66 -4.22
C ARG A 174 -2.72 -9.18 -4.14
N PHE A 175 -3.19 -8.52 -5.20
CA PHE A 175 -4.43 -7.75 -5.20
C PHE A 175 -5.63 -8.49 -5.79
N GLY A 176 -5.40 -9.57 -6.54
CA GLY A 176 -6.43 -10.38 -7.18
C GLY A 176 -6.94 -9.80 -8.51
N PHE A 177 -6.26 -8.83 -9.11
CA PHE A 177 -6.60 -8.26 -10.41
C PHE A 177 -5.38 -7.75 -11.18
N CYS A 178 -5.52 -7.56 -12.50
CA CYS A 178 -4.43 -7.04 -13.34
C CYS A 178 -4.21 -5.55 -13.09
N VAL A 179 -2.94 -5.11 -13.09
CA VAL A 179 -2.57 -3.69 -12.93
C VAL A 179 -3.27 -2.77 -13.94
N ASP A 180 -3.51 -3.26 -15.17
CA ASP A 180 -4.18 -2.50 -16.23
C ASP A 180 -5.67 -2.21 -15.92
N ALA A 181 -6.26 -2.92 -14.94
CA ALA A 181 -7.62 -2.68 -14.48
C ALA A 181 -7.70 -1.60 -13.37
N LEU A 182 -6.56 -1.04 -12.93
CA LEU A 182 -6.56 0.05 -11.97
C LEU A 182 -6.95 1.34 -12.70
N ILE A 183 -8.17 1.82 -12.44
CA ILE A 183 -8.68 3.05 -13.05
C ILE A 183 -8.08 4.25 -12.32
N VAL A 184 -7.36 5.08 -13.06
CA VAL A 184 -6.84 6.36 -12.62
C VAL A 184 -7.91 7.43 -12.78
N THR A 185 -8.34 8.07 -11.70
CA THR A 185 -9.04 9.35 -11.83
C THR A 185 -8.08 10.50 -11.61
N PRO A 186 -8.08 11.51 -12.51
CA PRO A 186 -7.38 12.75 -12.24
C PRO A 186 -7.92 13.37 -10.95
N ARG A 187 -7.00 13.89 -10.13
CA ARG A 187 -7.31 14.58 -8.88
C ARG A 187 -8.39 15.64 -9.16
N PRO A 188 -9.54 15.66 -8.47
CA PRO A 188 -10.49 16.74 -8.64
C PRO A 188 -9.78 18.04 -8.25
N SER A 189 -9.66 18.95 -9.21
CA SER A 189 -9.13 20.29 -9.00
C SER A 189 -9.93 20.90 -7.85
N ARG A 190 -9.26 21.26 -6.75
CA ARG A 190 -9.90 22.10 -5.73
C ARG A 190 -10.21 23.43 -6.41
N SER A 191 -11.45 23.63 -6.85
CA SER A 191 -11.99 24.95 -7.11
C SER A 191 -11.88 25.73 -5.79
N ARG A 192 -11.14 26.85 -5.84
CA ARG A 192 -11.05 27.81 -4.75
C ARG A 192 -12.38 28.51 -4.56
#